data_AF-A0A974E2N1-F1
#
_entry.id   AF-A0A974E2N1-F1
#
_cell.length_a   1.000
_cell.length_b   1.000
_cell.length_c   1.000
_cell.angle_alpha   90.00
_cell.angle_beta   90.00
_cell.angle_gamma   90.00
#
_symmetry.space_group_name_H-M   'P 1'
#
loop_
_entity.id
_entity.type
_entity.pdbx_description
1 polymer ?
#
loop_
_entity_poly.entity_id
_entity_poly.type
_entity_poly.pdbx_seq_one_letter_code
_entity_poly.pdbx_strand_id
1 'polypeptide(L)'
;MRQFKVKSFIVICLCTGSVWGDSLEQPHSATGKENEAKTITCTYTTRMTYPCLYWYRQYHNSNLQYILQKSRHCDNRAKGYERFEAVTYSTSTSLTISSLKLTDTAVYYCAVADLHTDNIYCRL
;
A
#
# COMPACT_ATOMS: atom_id res chain seq x y z
N MET A 1 18.35 -21.96 -1.11
CA MET A 1 17.39 -20.92 -1.56
C MET A 1 16.66 -20.40 -0.33
N ARG A 2 16.78 -19.11 0.02
CA ARG A 2 16.22 -18.55 1.26
C ARG A 2 14.82 -17.97 0.99
N GLN A 3 13.85 -18.33 1.84
CA GLN A 3 12.45 -17.88 1.80
C GLN A 3 12.24 -16.81 2.87
N PHE A 4 11.46 -15.76 2.58
CA PHE A 4 11.24 -14.65 3.52
C PHE A 4 9.75 -14.28 3.66
N LYS A 5 9.34 -13.92 4.87
CA LYS A 5 7.94 -13.61 5.22
C LYS A 5 7.70 -12.10 5.18
N VAL A 6 6.98 -11.58 4.19
CA VAL A 6 6.39 -10.23 4.27
C VAL A 6 5.18 -10.33 5.20
N LYS A 7 5.32 -9.90 6.46
CA LYS A 7 4.26 -9.99 7.46
C LYS A 7 3.35 -8.77 7.33
N SER A 8 2.06 -8.98 7.10
CA SER A 8 1.01 -7.99 7.37
C SER A 8 0.32 -8.41 8.67
N PHE A 9 0.24 -7.50 9.65
CA PHE A 9 -0.45 -7.75 10.91
C PHE A 9 -1.76 -6.97 10.88
N ILE A 10 -2.89 -7.68 11.00
CA ILE A 10 -4.20 -7.07 11.24
C ILE A 10 -4.25 -6.65 12.71
N VAL A 11 -4.26 -5.35 12.98
CA VAL A 11 -4.71 -4.82 14.28
C VAL A 11 -6.23 -4.72 14.21
N ILE A 12 -6.95 -5.67 14.81
CA ILE A 12 -8.40 -5.56 15.00
C ILE A 12 -8.63 -4.55 16.13
N CYS A 13 -8.84 -3.28 15.78
CA CYS A 13 -9.36 -2.29 16.71
C CYS A 13 -10.89 -2.37 16.70
N LEU A 14 -11.49 -2.78 17.82
CA LEU A 14 -12.93 -2.71 18.05
C LEU A 14 -13.33 -1.25 18.29
N CYS A 15 -13.61 -0.51 17.21
CA CYS A 15 -14.30 0.77 17.30
C CYS A 15 -15.80 0.52 17.16
N THR A 16 -16.55 0.63 18.26
CA THR A 16 -18.01 0.76 18.22
C THR A 16 -18.34 2.14 17.63
N GLY A 17 -18.58 2.20 16.33
CA GLY A 17 -19.00 3.42 15.64
C GLY A 17 -19.29 3.12 14.16
N SER A 18 -20.52 3.37 13.74
CA SER A 18 -21.04 3.09 12.40
C SER A 18 -20.22 3.74 11.28
N VAL A 19 -19.67 2.95 10.35
CA VAL A 19 -19.00 3.44 9.14
C VAL A 19 -19.90 3.14 7.94
N TRP A 20 -20.47 4.18 7.33
CA TRP A 20 -21.08 4.11 5.99
C TRP A 20 -20.06 4.61 4.97
N GLY A 21 -19.58 3.74 4.08
CA GLY A 21 -19.18 4.15 2.73
C GLY A 21 -17.95 3.52 2.11
N ASP A 22 -16.84 3.40 2.83
CA ASP A 22 -15.53 3.04 2.23
C ASP A 22 -14.96 1.76 2.86
N SER A 23 -14.43 0.86 2.00
CA SER A 23 -13.81 -0.41 2.41
C SER A 23 -12.48 -0.63 1.69
N LEU A 24 -11.53 -1.21 2.40
CA LEU A 24 -10.17 -1.51 1.95
C LEU A 24 -9.85 -2.96 2.30
N GLU A 25 -9.53 -3.80 1.32
CA GLU A 25 -9.14 -5.20 1.55
C GLU A 25 -7.73 -5.47 0.99
N GLN A 26 -6.88 -6.06 1.83
CA GLN A 26 -5.52 -6.48 1.47
C GLN A 26 -5.28 -7.95 1.89
N PRO A 27 -4.49 -8.72 1.13
CA PRO A 27 -4.13 -10.08 1.54
C PRO A 27 -3.30 -10.08 2.84
N HIS A 28 -3.66 -10.98 3.77
CA HIS A 28 -3.13 -11.01 5.14
C HIS A 28 -1.63 -11.31 5.25
N SER A 29 -1.01 -11.90 4.22
CA SER A 29 0.43 -12.14 4.16
C SER A 29 0.82 -12.57 2.76
N ALA A 30 2.02 -12.19 2.30
CA ALA A 30 2.53 -12.58 0.99
C ALA A 30 3.99 -13.06 1.11
N THR A 31 4.23 -14.35 0.87
CA THR A 31 5.61 -14.91 0.87
C THR A 31 6.20 -14.83 -0.54
N GLY A 32 7.49 -14.50 -0.66
CA GLY A 32 8.20 -14.50 -1.93
C GLY A 32 9.64 -14.97 -1.76
N LYS A 33 10.26 -15.38 -2.87
CA LYS A 33 11.68 -15.73 -2.92
C LYS A 33 12.51 -14.51 -3.31
N GLU A 34 13.76 -14.51 -2.87
CA GLU A 34 14.73 -13.49 -3.26
C GLU A 34 14.87 -13.41 -4.78
N ASN A 35 15.02 -12.19 -5.31
CA ASN A 35 15.10 -11.86 -6.74
C ASN A 35 13.85 -12.14 -7.58
N GLU A 36 12.78 -12.69 -7.00
CA GLU A 36 11.49 -12.80 -7.70
C GLU A 36 10.70 -11.50 -7.59
N ALA A 37 9.88 -11.25 -8.61
CA ALA A 37 8.92 -10.17 -8.57
C ALA A 37 7.75 -10.51 -7.66
N LYS A 38 7.27 -9.55 -6.88
CA LYS A 38 6.10 -9.74 -6.01
C LYS A 38 5.15 -8.57 -6.09
N THR A 39 3.88 -8.88 -6.29
CA THR A 39 2.80 -7.90 -6.34
C THR A 39 1.96 -7.96 -5.08
N ILE A 40 1.69 -6.79 -4.51
CA ILE A 40 0.80 -6.57 -3.37
C ILE A 40 -0.41 -5.80 -3.92
N THR A 41 -1.61 -6.30 -3.67
CA THR A 41 -2.85 -5.68 -4.15
C THR A 41 -3.62 -5.09 -2.99
N CYS A 42 -4.21 -3.93 -3.21
CA CYS A 42 -5.10 -3.23 -2.30
C CYS A 42 -6.36 -2.85 -3.05
N THR A 43 -7.52 -3.34 -2.61
CA THR A 43 -8.81 -2.89 -3.14
C THR A 43 -9.29 -1.69 -2.36
N TYR A 44 -9.96 -0.76 -3.04
CA TYR A 44 -10.53 0.42 -2.41
C TYR A 44 -11.83 0.81 -3.12
N THR A 45 -12.73 1.44 -2.36
CA THR A 45 -13.88 2.15 -2.91
C THR A 45 -13.76 3.61 -2.49
N THR A 46 -13.96 4.53 -3.43
CA THR A 46 -13.92 5.97 -3.14
C THR A 46 -14.90 6.71 -4.05
N ARG A 47 -15.46 7.80 -3.52
CA ARG A 47 -16.29 8.76 -4.27
C ARG A 47 -15.50 10.04 -4.63
N MET A 48 -14.21 10.07 -4.34
CA MET A 48 -13.33 11.20 -4.64
C MET A 48 -13.29 11.44 -6.14
N THR A 49 -13.28 12.72 -6.53
CA THR A 49 -13.22 13.08 -7.95
C THR A 49 -11.78 13.00 -8.47
N TYR A 50 -10.80 13.25 -7.59
CA TYR A 50 -9.38 13.26 -7.94
C TYR A 50 -8.56 12.39 -6.99
N PRO A 51 -8.82 11.07 -6.93
CA PRO A 51 -8.13 10.18 -6.01
C PRO A 51 -6.66 10.03 -6.41
N CYS A 52 -5.78 10.09 -5.42
CA CYS A 52 -4.39 9.71 -5.49
C CYS A 52 -4.13 8.56 -4.52
N LEU A 53 -3.46 7.51 -5.00
CA LEU A 53 -3.21 6.29 -4.22
C LEU A 53 -1.75 6.28 -3.80
N TYR A 54 -1.54 6.12 -2.50
CA TYR A 54 -0.23 6.19 -1.85
C TYR A 54 0.17 4.82 -1.37
N TRP A 55 1.46 4.52 -1.48
CA TRP A 55 2.06 3.30 -0.95
C TRP A 55 3.11 3.65 0.10
N TYR A 56 3.00 2.97 1.24
CA TYR A 56 3.93 3.09 2.36
C TYR A 56 4.45 1.73 2.78
N ARG A 57 5.58 1.74 3.48
CA ARG A 57 6.16 0.58 4.13
C ARG A 57 6.47 0.88 5.58
N GLN A 58 6.23 -0.08 6.46
CA GLN A 58 6.58 0.01 7.87
C GLN A 58 7.38 -1.23 8.30
N TYR A 59 8.57 -1.00 8.83
CA TYR A 59 9.32 -2.04 9.53
C TYR A 59 8.77 -2.21 10.95
N HIS A 60 9.09 -3.35 11.57
CA HIS A 60 8.67 -3.60 12.95
C HIS A 60 9.17 -2.46 13.87
N ASN A 61 8.25 -1.83 14.60
CA ASN A 61 8.49 -0.70 15.50
C ASN A 61 9.14 0.52 14.84
N SER A 62 8.94 0.71 13.52
CA SER A 62 9.41 1.90 12.81
C SER A 62 8.26 2.82 12.40
N ASN A 63 8.60 4.05 12.04
CA ASN A 63 7.68 4.96 11.35
C ASN A 63 7.35 4.45 9.94
N LEU A 64 6.22 4.92 9.41
CA LEU A 64 5.83 4.73 8.02
C LEU A 64 6.83 5.43 7.09
N GLN A 65 7.24 4.73 6.04
CA GLN A 65 8.11 5.22 4.99
C GLN A 65 7.32 5.33 3.69
N TYR A 66 7.28 6.53 3.10
CA TYR A 66 6.66 6.76 1.80
C TYR A 66 7.47 6.09 0.68
N ILE A 67 6.78 5.36 -0.20
CA ILE A 67 7.37 4.71 -1.38
C ILE A 67 7.06 5.53 -2.63
N LEU A 68 5.78 5.66 -2.96
CA LEU A 68 5.31 6.29 -4.19
C LEU A 68 3.82 6.60 -4.10
N GLN A 69 3.33 7.38 -5.05
CA GLN A 69 1.91 7.60 -5.31
C GLN A 69 1.61 7.45 -6.80
N LYS A 70 0.45 6.90 -7.14
CA LYS A 70 0.07 6.63 -8.54
C LYS A 70 -1.43 6.68 -8.76
N SER A 71 -1.88 7.51 -9.68
CA SER A 71 -3.23 7.51 -10.25
C SER A 71 -3.24 8.22 -11.61
N ARG A 72 -4.42 8.52 -12.16
CA ARG A 72 -4.54 9.40 -13.34
C ARG A 72 -4.08 10.83 -13.04
N HIS A 73 -4.12 11.27 -11.78
CA HIS A 73 -3.91 12.65 -11.37
C HIS A 73 -2.60 12.88 -10.63
N CYS A 74 -1.89 11.81 -10.25
CA CYS A 74 -0.63 11.89 -9.54
C CYS A 74 0.33 10.77 -9.99
N ASP A 75 1.60 11.12 -10.12
CA ASP A 75 2.68 10.14 -10.32
C ASP A 75 3.94 10.71 -9.66
N ASN A 76 4.36 10.10 -8.56
CA ASN A 76 5.61 10.46 -7.89
C ASN A 76 6.17 9.26 -7.13
N ARG A 77 7.48 9.26 -6.91
CA ARG A 77 8.21 8.19 -6.24
C ARG A 77 9.33 8.77 -5.38
N ALA A 78 9.49 8.22 -4.18
CA ALA A 78 10.64 8.53 -3.34
C ALA A 78 11.94 7.97 -3.93
N LYS A 79 13.04 8.71 -3.76
CA LYS A 79 14.37 8.27 -4.18
C LYS A 79 14.76 6.95 -3.50
N GLY A 80 15.34 6.01 -4.24
CA GLY A 80 15.76 4.69 -3.72
C GLY A 80 14.69 3.60 -3.81
N TYR A 81 13.52 3.91 -4.38
CA TYR A 81 12.42 2.95 -4.60
C TYR A 81 12.22 2.59 -6.08
N GLU A 82 13.27 2.63 -6.90
CA GLU A 82 13.21 2.40 -8.35
C GLU A 82 12.72 0.98 -8.74
N ARG A 83 12.84 0.02 -7.82
CA ARG A 83 12.36 -1.36 -7.99
C ARG A 83 10.87 -1.54 -7.67
N PHE A 84 10.20 -0.47 -7.23
CA PHE A 84 8.79 -0.46 -6.84
C PHE A 84 7.98 0.26 -7.90
N GLU A 85 7.02 -0.45 -8.49
CA GLU A 85 6.11 0.08 -9.49
C GLU A 85 4.67 -0.08 -9.01
N ALA A 86 3.84 0.93 -9.24
CA ALA A 86 2.41 0.82 -8.93
C ALA A 86 1.54 0.93 -10.17
N VAL A 87 0.45 0.18 -10.15
CA VAL A 87 -0.62 0.26 -11.15
C VAL A 87 -1.92 0.50 -10.40
N THR A 88 -2.67 1.51 -10.84
CA THR A 88 -3.92 1.90 -10.20
C THR A 88 -5.06 1.76 -11.19
N TYR A 89 -6.09 1.03 -10.76
CA TYR A 89 -7.37 0.83 -11.42
C TYR A 89 -8.47 1.57 -10.66
N SER A 90 -9.71 1.57 -11.15
CA SER A 90 -10.82 2.30 -10.53
C SER A 90 -11.15 1.85 -9.08
N THR A 91 -10.94 0.58 -8.77
CA THR A 91 -11.31 -0.03 -7.48
C THR A 91 -10.15 -0.76 -6.80
N SER A 92 -8.95 -0.64 -7.35
CA SER A 92 -7.77 -1.29 -6.78
C SER A 92 -6.48 -0.62 -7.19
N THR A 93 -5.45 -0.76 -6.36
CA THR A 93 -4.08 -0.41 -6.69
C THR A 93 -3.20 -1.60 -6.36
N SER A 94 -2.15 -1.78 -7.14
CA SER A 94 -1.16 -2.82 -6.92
C SER A 94 0.23 -2.21 -6.87
N LEU A 95 1.10 -2.79 -6.02
CA LEU A 95 2.50 -2.46 -5.89
C LEU A 95 3.33 -3.68 -6.24
N THR A 96 4.12 -3.59 -7.29
CA THR A 96 5.03 -4.64 -7.74
C THR A 96 6.46 -4.29 -7.35
N ILE A 97 7.11 -5.20 -6.64
CA ILE A 97 8.53 -5.16 -6.29
C ILE A 97 9.24 -6.10 -7.27
N SER A 98 10.03 -5.58 -8.20
CA SER A 98 10.57 -6.37 -9.32
C SER A 98 11.64 -7.40 -8.94
N SER A 99 12.38 -7.12 -7.87
CA SER A 99 13.42 -8.01 -7.34
C SER A 99 13.28 -7.98 -5.82
N LEU A 100 12.77 -9.05 -5.19
CA LEU A 100 12.65 -9.07 -3.73
C LEU A 100 14.03 -9.19 -3.06
N LYS A 101 14.27 -8.35 -2.04
CA LYS A 101 15.40 -8.48 -1.11
C LYS A 101 14.89 -8.79 0.29
N LEU A 102 15.77 -9.34 1.13
CA LEU A 102 15.47 -9.56 2.56
C LEU A 102 14.99 -8.28 3.26
N THR A 103 15.59 -7.14 2.92
CA THR A 103 15.24 -5.81 3.45
C THR A 103 13.86 -5.32 3.02
N ASP A 104 13.19 -5.99 2.10
CA ASP A 104 11.82 -5.66 1.68
C ASP A 104 10.77 -6.33 2.57
N THR A 105 11.19 -7.12 3.57
CA THR A 105 10.32 -7.73 4.59
C THR A 105 9.78 -6.66 5.54
N ALA A 106 8.51 -6.30 5.37
CA ALA A 106 7.84 -5.24 6.11
C ALA A 106 6.31 -5.35 5.97
N VAL A 107 5.57 -4.50 6.67
CA VAL A 107 4.14 -4.27 6.39
C VAL A 107 4.03 -3.20 5.30
N TYR A 108 3.15 -3.39 4.33
CA TYR A 108 2.89 -2.43 3.25
C TYR A 108 1.47 -1.90 3.34
N TYR A 109 1.35 -0.58 3.37
CA TYR A 109 0.08 0.12 3.52
C TYR A 109 -0.26 0.86 2.23
N CYS A 110 -1.53 0.86 1.86
CA CYS A 110 -2.09 1.71 0.83
C CYS A 110 -2.99 2.77 1.48
N ALA A 111 -3.04 3.97 0.91
CA ALA A 111 -3.95 5.03 1.33
C ALA A 111 -4.52 5.76 0.11
N VAL A 112 -5.68 6.41 0.28
CA VAL A 112 -6.32 7.21 -0.77
C VAL A 112 -6.54 8.63 -0.26
N ALA A 113 -6.18 9.63 -1.06
CA ALA A 113 -6.46 11.03 -0.76
C ALA A 113 -7.02 11.73 -1.99
N ASP A 114 -7.88 12.73 -1.78
CA ASP A 114 -8.32 13.60 -2.87
C ASP A 114 -7.29 14.73 -3.02
N LEU A 115 -6.79 14.98 -4.22
CA LEU A 115 -5.79 16.03 -4.46
C LEU A 115 -6.33 17.45 -4.32
N HIS A 116 -7.65 17.65 -4.35
CA HIS A 116 -8.25 18.99 -4.25
C HIS A 116 -8.71 19.37 -2.84
N THR A 117 -8.75 18.42 -1.91
CA THR A 117 -9.05 18.69 -0.51
C THR A 117 -7.84 18.27 0.30
N ASP A 118 -7.37 19.07 1.25
CA ASP A 118 -6.27 18.71 2.17
C ASP A 118 -6.59 17.49 3.09
N ASN A 119 -7.65 16.71 2.79
CA ASN A 119 -8.09 15.54 3.52
C ASN A 119 -7.44 14.26 2.97
N ILE A 120 -6.50 13.71 3.74
CA ILE A 120 -5.93 12.38 3.49
C ILE A 120 -6.77 11.36 4.26
N TYR A 121 -7.42 10.44 3.55
CA TYR A 121 -8.14 9.33 4.17
C TYR A 121 -7.21 8.13 4.29
N CYS A 122 -6.48 8.07 5.41
CA CYS A 122 -5.72 6.89 5.80
C CYS A 122 -6.59 5.98 6.67
N ARG A 123 -6.71 4.69 6.31
CA ARG A 123 -7.08 3.65 7.28
C ARG A 123 -5.79 2.92 7.66
N LEU A 124 -5.25 3.26 8.83
CA LEU A 124 -4.15 2.53 9.49
C LEU A 124 -4.67 1.24 10.13
#